data_AF-A0A485KG05-F1
#
_entry.id   AF-A0A485KG05-F1
#
_cell.length_a   1.000
_cell.length_b   1.000
_cell.length_c   1.000
_cell.angle_alpha   90.00
_cell.angle_beta   90.00
_cell.angle_gamma   90.00
#
_symmetry.space_group_name_H-M   'P 1'
#
loop_
_entity.id
_entity.type
_entity.pdbx_description
1 polymer ?
#
loop_
_entity_poly.entity_id
_entity_poly.type
_entity_poly.pdbx_seq_one_letter_code
_entity_poly.pdbx_strand_id
1 'polypeptide(L)'
;MPRNEAQLPPAQRIHTSPDVMYMIWAFQRGLPHDLLPFYIYTMNCTAHHYMCYEAARVDSIVTPWLQVYGLARLSLLVSSLPRLHDTLAKYAAVHGRVDMLDVLRNNHVTVPWSHVCHSCLLVLAACYDHVSVLHSLRGMMGSLQTAAVAAITHNHPSALQYMLETSDHNKMCGWLDHHILRDVAAAGHVASLEFLVHVWFPAVNPMVIHGEGMWSDCLAGAVAHRQLEMAHWVAAICKPAATRQTTRGCWKHLCSVVGRCLQHMLRQDHLPELAVLSHVYKSWQSMTEEDPVEATKKRKMEEAWLAQATHPKRKKLMHRLVATRRPSQKR
;
A
#
# COMPACT_ATOMS: atom_id res chain seq x y z
N MET A 1 44.10 -12.54 -43.68
CA MET A 1 45.50 -12.42 -43.21
C MET A 1 45.62 -13.20 -41.90
N PRO A 2 46.21 -14.40 -41.89
CA PRO A 2 46.45 -15.14 -40.65
C PRO A 2 47.40 -14.33 -39.77
N ARG A 3 47.01 -14.08 -38.50
CA ARG A 3 47.92 -13.48 -37.53
C ARG A 3 49.05 -14.47 -37.26
N ASN A 4 50.29 -14.00 -37.32
CA ASN A 4 51.47 -14.82 -37.09
C ASN A 4 51.54 -15.21 -35.59
N GLU A 5 51.04 -16.39 -35.25
CA GLU A 5 50.94 -16.91 -33.86
C GLU A 5 52.29 -16.97 -33.14
N ALA A 6 53.40 -16.92 -33.89
CA ALA A 6 54.76 -16.91 -33.36
C ALA A 6 55.11 -15.68 -32.50
N GLN A 7 54.34 -14.59 -32.58
CA GLN A 7 54.63 -13.34 -31.86
C GLN A 7 53.91 -13.18 -30.52
N LEU A 8 53.01 -14.10 -30.13
CA LEU A 8 52.36 -14.01 -28.82
C LEU A 8 53.36 -14.36 -27.69
N PRO A 9 53.34 -13.63 -26.55
CA PRO A 9 54.09 -13.97 -25.36
C PRO A 9 53.84 -15.44 -24.93
N PRO A 10 54.84 -16.13 -24.35
CA PRO A 10 54.73 -17.55 -23.98
C PRO A 10 53.50 -17.87 -23.12
N ALA A 11 53.14 -16.97 -22.20
CA ALA A 11 51.96 -17.13 -21.35
C ALA A 11 50.63 -17.10 -22.14
N GLN A 12 50.51 -16.24 -23.16
CA GLN A 12 49.29 -16.16 -23.98
C GLN A 12 49.10 -17.41 -24.84
N ARG A 13 50.19 -18.01 -25.36
CA ARG A 13 50.11 -19.28 -26.12
C ARG A 13 49.58 -20.44 -25.28
N ILE A 14 49.91 -20.47 -23.99
CA ILE A 14 49.41 -21.51 -23.07
C ILE A 14 47.91 -21.32 -22.84
N HIS A 15 47.42 -20.10 -22.66
CA HIS A 15 45.98 -19.85 -22.45
C HIS A 15 45.12 -20.04 -23.70
N THR A 16 45.68 -19.95 -24.90
CA THR A 16 44.94 -20.19 -26.16
C THR A 16 45.16 -21.60 -26.73
N SER A 17 45.98 -22.43 -26.08
CA SER A 17 46.19 -23.82 -26.47
C SER A 17 44.86 -24.59 -26.42
N PRO A 18 44.50 -25.38 -27.46
CA PRO A 18 43.30 -26.21 -27.46
C PRO A 18 43.18 -27.09 -26.23
N ASP A 19 44.29 -27.67 -25.75
CA ASP A 19 44.31 -28.56 -24.59
C ASP A 19 43.98 -27.83 -23.28
N VAL A 20 44.52 -26.62 -23.13
CA VAL A 20 44.27 -25.77 -21.95
C VAL A 20 42.87 -25.16 -22.01
N MET A 21 42.37 -24.80 -23.20
CA MET A 21 40.98 -24.37 -23.40
C MET A 21 40.00 -25.51 -23.12
N TYR A 22 40.30 -26.74 -23.54
CA TYR A 22 39.50 -27.91 -23.19
C TYR A 22 39.48 -28.15 -21.68
N MET A 23 40.61 -28.01 -20.99
CA MET A 23 40.64 -28.08 -19.52
C MET A 23 39.84 -26.93 -18.90
N ILE A 24 40.03 -25.70 -19.34
CA ILE A 24 39.29 -24.54 -18.83
C ILE A 24 37.79 -24.71 -19.07
N TRP A 25 37.34 -25.21 -20.22
CA TRP A 25 35.92 -25.48 -20.50
C TRP A 25 35.38 -26.72 -19.79
N ALA A 26 36.21 -27.73 -19.56
CA ALA A 26 35.84 -28.90 -18.77
C ALA A 26 35.65 -28.55 -17.28
N PHE A 27 36.40 -27.56 -16.77
CA PHE A 27 36.35 -27.14 -15.37
C PHE A 27 35.53 -25.86 -15.12
N GLN A 28 35.32 -25.02 -16.12
CA GLN A 28 34.40 -23.88 -16.06
C GLN A 28 33.11 -24.28 -16.75
N ARG A 29 32.05 -24.51 -15.96
CA ARG A 29 30.69 -24.49 -16.51
C ARG A 29 30.43 -23.09 -17.05
N GLY A 30 30.66 -22.91 -18.35
CA GLY A 30 30.42 -21.63 -19.02
C GLY A 30 28.98 -21.18 -18.76
N LEU A 31 28.82 -19.92 -18.37
CA LEU A 31 27.50 -19.33 -18.26
C LEU A 31 27.02 -18.99 -19.68
N PRO A 32 25.87 -19.52 -20.14
CA PRO A 32 25.30 -19.12 -21.43
C PRO A 32 25.20 -17.61 -21.55
N HIS A 33 25.49 -17.08 -22.74
CA HIS A 33 25.61 -15.63 -22.98
C HIS A 33 24.34 -14.87 -22.56
N ASP A 34 23.17 -15.48 -22.76
CA ASP A 34 21.88 -14.92 -22.38
C ASP A 34 21.65 -14.81 -20.86
N LEU A 35 22.45 -15.48 -20.03
CA LEU A 35 22.36 -15.38 -18.58
C LEU A 35 23.35 -14.36 -17.99
N LEU A 36 24.27 -13.82 -18.79
CA LEU A 36 25.24 -12.81 -18.35
C LEU A 36 24.60 -11.57 -17.68
N PRO A 37 23.44 -11.05 -18.13
CA PRO A 37 22.80 -9.91 -17.46
C PRO A 37 22.50 -10.16 -15.98
N PHE A 38 22.30 -11.42 -15.58
CA PHE A 38 21.98 -11.78 -14.21
C PHE A 38 23.21 -12.08 -13.34
N TYR A 39 24.39 -12.28 -13.93
CA TYR A 39 25.59 -12.65 -13.19
C TYR A 39 26.02 -11.59 -12.17
N ILE A 40 25.75 -10.32 -12.47
CA ILE A 40 26.08 -9.18 -11.60
C ILE A 40 25.07 -9.07 -10.44
N TYR A 41 23.99 -9.85 -10.46
CA TYR A 41 22.93 -9.78 -9.46
C TYR A 41 23.13 -10.82 -8.35
N THR A 42 23.51 -10.33 -7.17
CA THR A 42 23.48 -11.14 -5.94
C THR A 42 22.93 -10.31 -4.81
N MET A 43 21.64 -10.43 -4.48
CA MET A 43 21.09 -9.82 -3.27
C MET A 43 19.96 -10.65 -2.66
N ASN A 44 20.09 -10.90 -1.36
CA ASN A 44 18.98 -11.30 -0.50
C ASN A 44 18.42 -10.01 0.12
N CYS A 45 17.21 -9.62 -0.27
CA CYS A 45 16.57 -8.40 0.24
C CYS A 45 15.20 -8.69 0.87
N THR A 46 14.69 -7.78 1.70
CA THR A 46 13.32 -7.87 2.22
C THR A 46 12.30 -7.42 1.17
N ALA A 47 11.01 -7.68 1.35
CA ALA A 47 9.96 -7.19 0.45
C ALA A 47 9.99 -5.67 0.28
N HIS A 48 10.13 -4.92 1.38
CA HIS A 48 10.23 -3.46 1.35
C HIS A 48 11.46 -2.99 0.55
N HIS A 49 12.63 -3.59 0.80
CA HIS A 49 13.84 -3.25 0.05
C HIS A 49 13.71 -3.60 -1.43
N TYR A 50 13.06 -4.72 -1.76
CA TYR A 50 12.76 -5.08 -3.14
C TYR A 50 11.91 -4.00 -3.82
N MET A 51 10.79 -3.61 -3.21
CA MET A 51 9.87 -2.61 -3.77
C MET A 51 10.51 -1.23 -3.96
N CYS A 52 11.29 -0.77 -2.97
CA CYS A 52 11.82 0.60 -2.99
C CYS A 52 13.06 0.78 -3.86
N TYR A 53 13.87 -0.26 -4.06
CA TYR A 53 15.20 -0.10 -4.67
C TYR A 53 15.46 -1.04 -5.84
N GLU A 54 14.95 -2.28 -5.78
CA GLU A 54 15.39 -3.34 -6.70
C GLU A 54 14.37 -3.63 -7.80
N ALA A 55 13.08 -3.41 -7.57
CA ALA A 55 12.02 -3.80 -8.50
C ALA A 55 12.28 -3.27 -9.93
N ALA A 56 12.53 -1.96 -10.09
CA ALA A 56 12.80 -1.37 -11.40
C ALA A 56 14.05 -1.96 -12.09
N ARG A 57 15.09 -2.26 -11.31
CA ARG A 57 16.34 -2.80 -11.82
C ARG A 57 16.18 -4.26 -12.24
N VAL A 58 15.53 -5.09 -11.41
CA VAL A 58 15.18 -6.48 -11.75
C VAL A 58 14.27 -6.50 -12.99
N ASP A 59 13.27 -5.62 -13.04
CA ASP A 59 12.34 -5.53 -14.17
C ASP A 59 13.03 -5.22 -15.49
N SER A 60 14.01 -4.32 -15.47
CA SER A 60 14.80 -3.94 -16.66
C SER A 60 15.64 -5.09 -17.24
N ILE A 61 15.85 -6.16 -16.47
CA ILE A 61 16.62 -7.34 -16.90
C ILE A 61 15.66 -8.50 -17.20
N VAL A 62 14.80 -8.86 -16.24
CA VAL A 62 13.94 -10.04 -16.32
C VAL A 62 12.90 -9.89 -17.43
N THR A 63 12.27 -8.73 -17.56
CA THR A 63 11.19 -8.51 -18.54
C THR A 63 11.67 -8.69 -19.98
N PRO A 64 12.72 -7.99 -20.47
CA PRO A 64 13.19 -8.20 -21.83
C PRO A 64 13.76 -9.62 -22.03
N TRP A 65 14.40 -10.20 -21.01
CA TRP A 65 14.90 -11.56 -21.10
C TRP A 65 13.76 -12.58 -21.28
N LEU A 66 12.67 -12.46 -20.52
CA LEU A 66 11.49 -13.32 -20.64
C LEU A 66 10.79 -13.14 -21.99
N GLN A 67 10.80 -11.94 -22.58
CA GLN A 67 10.24 -11.70 -23.91
C GLN A 67 10.99 -12.47 -25.00
N VAL A 68 12.32 -12.55 -24.90
CA VAL A 68 13.15 -13.23 -25.91
C VAL A 68 13.17 -14.74 -25.70
N TYR A 69 13.31 -15.20 -24.46
CA TYR A 69 13.62 -16.60 -24.15
C TYR A 69 12.44 -17.39 -23.54
N GLY A 70 11.40 -16.70 -23.08
CA GLY A 70 10.25 -17.31 -22.41
C GLY A 70 10.60 -18.03 -21.09
N LEU A 71 9.66 -18.84 -20.60
CA LEU A 71 9.82 -19.59 -19.34
C LEU A 71 10.70 -20.84 -19.49
N ALA A 72 10.88 -21.35 -20.71
CA ALA A 72 11.63 -22.60 -20.95
C ALA A 72 13.10 -22.53 -20.48
N ARG A 73 13.68 -21.32 -20.46
CA ARG A 73 15.06 -21.07 -20.04
C ARG A 73 15.20 -20.83 -18.53
N LEU A 74 14.09 -20.67 -17.81
CA LEU A 74 14.11 -20.31 -16.40
C LEU A 74 14.75 -21.41 -15.54
N SER A 75 14.50 -22.68 -15.86
CA SER A 75 15.09 -23.80 -15.13
C SER A 75 16.62 -23.82 -15.25
N LEU A 76 17.14 -23.52 -16.45
CA LEU A 76 18.57 -23.38 -16.69
C LEU A 76 19.13 -22.18 -15.90
N LEU A 77 18.47 -21.02 -15.95
CA LEU A 77 18.88 -19.82 -15.21
C LEU A 77 19.04 -20.09 -13.72
N VAL A 78 18.05 -20.70 -13.08
CA VAL A 78 18.10 -21.06 -11.66
C VAL A 78 19.16 -22.12 -11.37
N SER A 79 19.33 -23.10 -12.26
CA SER A 79 20.35 -24.14 -12.07
C SER A 79 21.79 -23.60 -12.17
N SER A 80 22.01 -22.62 -13.05
CA SER A 80 23.31 -21.96 -13.24
C SER A 80 23.58 -20.88 -12.19
N LEU A 81 22.53 -20.18 -11.74
CA LEU A 81 22.61 -19.08 -10.78
C LEU A 81 21.57 -19.27 -9.64
N PRO A 82 21.78 -20.24 -8.73
CA PRO A 82 20.81 -20.58 -7.67
C PRO A 82 20.37 -19.40 -6.80
N ARG A 83 21.26 -18.42 -6.58
CA ARG A 83 20.99 -17.23 -5.77
C ARG A 83 19.89 -16.33 -6.33
N LEU A 84 19.56 -16.46 -7.62
CA LEU A 84 18.50 -15.68 -8.24
C LEU A 84 17.11 -16.22 -7.97
N HIS A 85 16.98 -17.44 -7.44
CA HIS A 85 15.70 -18.10 -7.28
C HIS A 85 14.70 -17.24 -6.47
N ASP A 86 15.14 -16.69 -5.34
CA ASP A 86 14.31 -15.80 -4.50
C ASP A 86 13.97 -14.47 -5.21
N THR A 87 14.93 -13.87 -5.92
CA THR A 87 14.71 -12.63 -6.71
C THR A 87 13.70 -12.85 -7.84
N LEU A 88 13.79 -13.98 -8.55
CA LEU A 88 12.88 -14.35 -9.62
C LEU A 88 11.48 -14.65 -9.07
N ALA A 89 11.38 -15.28 -7.90
CA ALA A 89 10.10 -15.49 -7.23
C ALA A 89 9.45 -14.17 -6.80
N LYS A 90 10.23 -13.20 -6.30
CA LYS A 90 9.73 -11.85 -5.97
C LYS A 90 9.26 -11.10 -7.21
N TYR A 91 10.03 -11.15 -8.30
CA TYR A 91 9.61 -10.61 -9.60
C TYR A 91 8.28 -11.22 -10.02
N ALA A 92 8.15 -12.55 -9.96
CA ALA A 92 6.92 -13.22 -10.32
C ALA A 92 5.73 -12.81 -9.44
N ALA A 93 5.95 -12.60 -8.14
CA ALA A 93 4.92 -12.11 -7.22
C ALA A 93 4.48 -10.67 -7.51
N VAL A 94 5.41 -9.77 -7.86
CA VAL A 94 5.12 -8.37 -8.22
C VAL A 94 4.37 -8.24 -9.54
N HIS A 95 4.64 -9.13 -10.51
CA HIS A 95 4.04 -9.09 -11.85
C HIS A 95 2.86 -10.06 -12.02
N GLY A 96 2.39 -10.71 -10.97
CA GLY A 96 1.24 -11.63 -11.06
C GLY A 96 1.52 -12.92 -11.86
N ARG A 97 2.78 -13.32 -11.99
CA ARG A 97 3.24 -14.43 -12.86
C ARG A 97 3.19 -15.78 -12.15
N VAL A 98 1.99 -16.32 -12.00
CA VAL A 98 1.77 -17.66 -11.40
C VAL A 98 2.49 -18.76 -12.20
N ASP A 99 2.49 -18.65 -13.53
CA ASP A 99 3.21 -19.54 -14.45
C ASP A 99 4.72 -19.63 -14.13
N MET A 100 5.34 -18.49 -13.83
CA MET A 100 6.73 -18.42 -13.44
C MET A 100 6.96 -19.02 -12.05
N LEU A 101 6.08 -18.77 -11.09
CA LEU A 101 6.14 -19.40 -9.76
C LEU A 101 6.00 -20.92 -9.84
N ASP A 102 5.14 -21.44 -10.72
CA ASP A 102 4.99 -22.88 -10.94
C ASP A 102 6.28 -23.52 -11.46
N VAL A 103 6.94 -22.90 -12.43
CA VAL A 103 8.24 -23.38 -12.94
C VAL A 103 9.30 -23.34 -11.85
N LEU A 104 9.39 -22.22 -11.10
CA LEU A 104 10.38 -22.07 -10.02
C LEU A 104 10.14 -23.06 -8.87
N ARG A 105 8.87 -23.39 -8.59
CA ARG A 105 8.46 -24.36 -7.57
C ARG A 105 8.79 -25.77 -7.99
N ASN A 106 8.46 -26.17 -9.21
CA ASN A 106 8.69 -27.52 -9.72
C ASN A 106 10.17 -27.85 -9.96
N ASN A 107 11.05 -26.84 -10.00
CA ASN A 107 12.49 -27.02 -10.20
C ASN A 107 13.23 -27.38 -8.90
N HIS A 108 12.79 -28.45 -8.22
CA HIS A 108 13.31 -28.87 -6.92
C HIS A 108 14.76 -29.37 -6.92
N VAL A 109 15.36 -29.59 -8.09
CA VAL A 109 16.68 -30.23 -8.21
C VAL A 109 17.81 -29.34 -7.69
N THR A 110 17.68 -28.02 -7.77
CA THR A 110 18.79 -27.09 -7.48
C THR A 110 18.59 -26.18 -6.28
N VAL A 111 17.36 -25.75 -5.98
CA VAL A 111 17.09 -24.87 -4.82
C VAL A 111 15.80 -25.30 -4.13
N PRO A 112 15.87 -25.77 -2.87
CA PRO A 112 14.67 -26.04 -2.09
C PRO A 112 13.79 -24.79 -1.96
N TRP A 113 12.49 -24.94 -2.19
CA TRP A 113 11.51 -23.85 -2.06
C TRP A 113 11.46 -23.23 -0.65
N SER A 114 11.96 -23.96 0.36
CA SER A 114 12.13 -23.48 1.73
C SER A 114 13.14 -22.33 1.89
N HIS A 115 14.02 -22.10 0.91
CA HIS A 115 14.95 -20.96 0.93
C HIS A 115 14.32 -19.65 0.44
N VAL A 116 13.15 -19.71 -0.20
CA VAL A 116 12.43 -18.52 -0.63
C VAL A 116 11.69 -17.92 0.55
N CYS A 117 11.76 -16.60 0.70
CA CYS A 117 11.07 -15.93 1.81
C CYS A 117 9.56 -15.82 1.51
N HIS A 118 8.77 -16.83 1.89
CA HIS A 118 7.33 -16.89 1.58
C HIS A 118 6.54 -15.69 2.12
N SER A 119 6.91 -15.18 3.29
CA SER A 119 6.30 -13.96 3.84
C SER A 119 6.51 -12.75 2.93
N CYS A 120 7.69 -12.62 2.31
CA CYS A 120 7.95 -11.56 1.33
C CYS A 120 7.08 -11.73 0.08
N LEU A 121 6.91 -12.96 -0.42
CA LEU A 121 6.08 -13.20 -1.62
C LEU A 121 4.60 -12.87 -1.37
N LEU A 122 4.06 -13.25 -0.21
CA LEU A 122 2.68 -12.91 0.17
C LEU A 122 2.47 -11.39 0.28
N VAL A 123 3.42 -10.69 0.91
CA VAL A 123 3.39 -9.22 1.02
C VAL A 123 3.44 -8.58 -0.37
N LEU A 124 4.37 -8.99 -1.23
CA LEU A 124 4.48 -8.45 -2.59
C LEU A 124 3.21 -8.72 -3.40
N ALA A 125 2.68 -9.93 -3.40
CA ALA A 125 1.44 -10.25 -4.11
C ALA A 125 0.25 -9.39 -3.61
N ALA A 126 0.17 -9.15 -2.31
CA ALA A 126 -0.85 -8.29 -1.70
C ALA A 126 -0.66 -6.80 -2.03
N CYS A 127 0.59 -6.31 -2.09
CA CYS A 127 0.92 -4.93 -2.48
C CYS A 127 0.52 -4.57 -3.92
N TYR A 128 0.31 -5.56 -4.80
CA TYR A 128 -0.02 -5.37 -6.21
C TYR A 128 -1.37 -6.01 -6.61
N ASP A 129 -2.19 -6.40 -5.62
CA ASP A 129 -3.51 -7.05 -5.80
C ASP A 129 -3.52 -8.33 -6.65
N HIS A 130 -2.42 -9.09 -6.65
CA HIS A 130 -2.31 -10.34 -7.42
C HIS A 130 -2.94 -11.52 -6.68
N VAL A 131 -4.27 -11.55 -6.62
CA VAL A 131 -5.04 -12.60 -5.94
C VAL A 131 -4.71 -14.01 -6.45
N SER A 132 -4.41 -14.15 -7.75
CA SER A 132 -3.99 -15.43 -8.35
C SER A 132 -2.66 -15.94 -7.77
N VAL A 133 -1.72 -15.03 -7.51
CA VAL A 133 -0.46 -15.36 -6.84
C VAL A 133 -0.73 -15.73 -5.39
N LEU A 134 -1.51 -14.94 -4.65
CA LEU A 134 -1.91 -15.28 -3.25
C LEU A 134 -2.55 -16.67 -3.17
N HIS A 135 -3.35 -17.05 -4.18
CA HIS A 135 -3.91 -18.38 -4.33
C HIS A 135 -2.85 -19.46 -4.56
N SER A 136 -1.92 -19.23 -5.49
CA SER A 136 -0.82 -20.18 -5.76
C SER A 136 0.12 -20.40 -4.57
N LEU A 137 0.23 -19.39 -3.70
CA LEU A 137 1.06 -19.37 -2.51
C LEU A 137 0.34 -19.93 -1.27
N ARG A 138 -0.90 -20.42 -1.41
CA ARG A 138 -1.71 -20.97 -0.31
C ARG A 138 -1.01 -22.14 0.37
N GLY A 139 -1.13 -22.22 1.69
CA GLY A 139 -0.56 -23.29 2.51
C GLY A 139 0.90 -23.07 2.92
N MET A 140 1.54 -22.00 2.43
CA MET A 140 2.89 -21.65 2.88
C MET A 140 2.84 -20.93 4.23
N MET A 141 3.78 -21.27 5.11
CA MET A 141 3.90 -20.63 6.42
C MET A 141 4.44 -19.21 6.25
N GLY A 142 3.56 -18.23 6.34
CA GLY A 142 3.90 -16.82 6.30
C GLY A 142 2.85 -15.99 7.03
N SER A 143 3.25 -14.79 7.48
CA SER A 143 2.36 -13.87 8.16
C SER A 143 1.39 -13.23 7.15
N LEU A 144 0.23 -13.86 6.96
CA LEU A 144 -0.90 -13.26 6.21
C LEU A 144 -1.32 -11.92 6.82
N GLN A 145 -1.09 -11.69 8.12
CA GLN A 145 -1.27 -10.40 8.76
C GLN A 145 -0.44 -9.30 8.08
N THR A 146 0.85 -9.55 7.81
CA THR A 146 1.72 -8.55 7.15
C THR A 146 1.26 -8.30 5.71
N ALA A 147 0.76 -9.33 5.03
CA ALA A 147 0.17 -9.18 3.69
C ALA A 147 -1.15 -8.38 3.73
N ALA A 148 -1.97 -8.54 4.76
CA ALA A 148 -3.19 -7.75 4.94
C ALA A 148 -2.87 -6.26 5.16
N VAL A 149 -1.89 -5.95 6.02
CA VAL A 149 -1.41 -4.56 6.21
C VAL A 149 -0.91 -3.97 4.89
N ALA A 150 -0.17 -4.74 4.10
CA ALA A 150 0.30 -4.34 2.78
C ALA A 150 -0.85 -4.05 1.81
N ALA A 151 -1.82 -4.96 1.67
CA ALA A 151 -3.01 -4.75 0.82
C ALA A 151 -3.76 -3.47 1.20
N ILE A 152 -3.92 -3.20 2.49
CA ILE A 152 -4.57 -1.98 3.00
C ILE A 152 -3.77 -0.73 2.64
N THR A 153 -2.45 -0.79 2.85
CA THR A 153 -1.52 0.30 2.56
C THR A 153 -1.45 0.63 1.07
N HIS A 154 -1.89 -0.28 0.19
CA HIS A 154 -1.90 -0.07 -1.26
C HIS A 154 -3.32 0.02 -1.87
N ASN A 155 -4.36 0.15 -1.03
CA ASN A 155 -5.76 0.26 -1.46
C ASN A 155 -6.27 -0.95 -2.29
N HIS A 156 -5.95 -2.17 -1.84
CA HIS A 156 -6.26 -3.42 -2.53
C HIS A 156 -7.26 -4.29 -1.75
N PRO A 157 -8.57 -3.95 -1.79
CA PRO A 157 -9.59 -4.71 -1.07
C PRO A 157 -9.78 -6.14 -1.62
N SER A 158 -9.46 -6.42 -2.88
CA SER A 158 -9.58 -7.77 -3.45
C SER A 158 -8.65 -8.77 -2.75
N ALA A 159 -7.39 -8.39 -2.53
CA ALA A 159 -6.44 -9.16 -1.73
C ALA A 159 -6.93 -9.39 -0.29
N LEU A 160 -7.55 -8.38 0.35
CA LEU A 160 -8.13 -8.53 1.68
C LEU A 160 -9.31 -9.50 1.70
N GLN A 161 -10.22 -9.38 0.72
CA GLN A 161 -11.34 -10.30 0.56
C GLN A 161 -10.86 -11.74 0.41
N TYR A 162 -9.84 -11.97 -0.42
CA TYR A 162 -9.24 -13.30 -0.56
C TYR A 162 -8.70 -13.83 0.78
N MET A 163 -7.99 -13.00 1.56
CA MET A 163 -7.46 -13.41 2.86
C MET A 163 -8.58 -13.74 3.86
N LEU A 164 -9.67 -12.95 3.86
CA LEU A 164 -10.84 -13.17 4.69
C LEU A 164 -11.56 -14.49 4.35
N GLU A 165 -11.71 -14.79 3.06
CA GLU A 165 -12.37 -16.02 2.60
C GLU A 165 -11.54 -17.29 2.84
N THR A 166 -10.22 -17.17 2.86
CA THR A 166 -9.31 -18.33 2.93
C THR A 166 -8.71 -18.60 4.31
N SER A 167 -8.91 -17.70 5.27
CA SER A 167 -8.34 -17.79 6.61
C SER A 167 -9.38 -18.08 7.69
N ASP A 168 -8.93 -18.69 8.78
CA ASP A 168 -9.75 -18.88 9.99
C ASP A 168 -9.93 -17.55 10.71
N HIS A 169 -11.18 -17.08 10.80
CA HIS A 169 -11.55 -15.79 11.36
C HIS A 169 -11.07 -15.62 12.81
N ASN A 170 -11.03 -16.71 13.59
CA ASN A 170 -10.56 -16.68 14.97
C ASN A 170 -9.07 -16.30 15.07
N LYS A 171 -8.29 -16.68 14.06
CA LYS A 171 -6.85 -16.37 14.00
C LYS A 171 -6.59 -14.96 13.47
N MET A 172 -7.57 -14.35 12.82
CA MET A 172 -7.48 -13.00 12.26
C MET A 172 -7.78 -11.90 13.29
N CYS A 173 -8.34 -12.26 14.44
CA CYS A 173 -8.58 -11.32 15.53
C CYS A 173 -7.26 -10.67 15.97
N GLY A 174 -7.17 -9.35 15.87
CA GLY A 174 -5.98 -8.57 16.20
C GLY A 174 -4.95 -8.44 15.06
N TRP A 175 -5.23 -8.96 13.86
CA TRP A 175 -4.37 -8.69 12.69
C TRP A 175 -4.32 -7.21 12.36
N LEU A 176 -5.49 -6.58 12.43
CA LEU A 176 -5.73 -5.17 12.16
C LEU A 176 -6.41 -4.57 13.38
N ASP A 177 -5.87 -3.46 13.88
CA ASP A 177 -6.46 -2.68 14.95
C ASP A 177 -7.16 -1.43 14.40
N HIS A 178 -7.70 -0.59 15.30
CA HIS A 178 -8.35 0.65 14.90
C HIS A 178 -7.36 1.74 14.43
N HIS A 179 -6.06 1.64 14.77
CA HIS A 179 -5.06 2.62 14.36
C HIS A 179 -4.83 2.58 12.85
N ILE A 180 -4.90 1.39 12.23
CA ILE A 180 -4.77 1.27 10.77
C ILE A 180 -5.82 2.11 10.03
N LEU A 181 -7.01 2.31 10.60
CA LEU A 181 -8.07 3.08 9.94
C LEU A 181 -7.74 4.55 9.83
N ARG A 182 -6.98 5.09 10.79
CA ARG A 182 -6.45 6.45 10.70
C ARG A 182 -5.42 6.56 9.58
N ASP A 183 -4.55 5.56 9.43
CA ASP A 183 -3.51 5.56 8.39
C ASP A 183 -4.11 5.40 6.99
N VAL A 184 -5.11 4.54 6.84
CA VAL A 184 -5.91 4.38 5.60
C VAL A 184 -6.63 5.68 5.25
N ALA A 185 -7.23 6.33 6.25
CA ALA A 185 -7.91 7.61 6.06
C ALA A 185 -6.92 8.72 5.68
N ALA A 186 -5.74 8.75 6.29
CA ALA A 186 -4.65 9.67 5.96
C ALA A 186 -4.09 9.45 4.54
N ALA A 187 -4.05 8.19 4.08
CA ALA A 187 -3.63 7.85 2.73
C ALA A 187 -4.73 8.10 1.67
N GLY A 188 -5.98 8.28 2.08
CA GLY A 188 -7.11 8.52 1.17
C GLY A 188 -7.65 7.26 0.50
N HIS A 189 -7.37 6.08 1.07
CA HIS A 189 -7.74 4.78 0.49
C HIS A 189 -9.20 4.43 0.81
N VAL A 190 -10.14 5.08 0.12
CA VAL A 190 -11.59 4.96 0.40
C VAL A 190 -12.07 3.52 0.25
N ALA A 191 -11.67 2.82 -0.80
CA ALA A 191 -12.10 1.44 -1.05
C ALA A 191 -11.64 0.46 0.05
N SER A 192 -10.39 0.58 0.51
CA SER A 192 -9.91 -0.19 1.67
C SER A 192 -10.65 0.17 2.96
N LEU A 193 -10.91 1.46 3.22
CA LEU A 193 -11.64 1.85 4.44
C LEU A 193 -13.08 1.33 4.43
N GLU A 194 -13.76 1.42 3.28
CA GLU A 194 -15.10 0.88 3.07
C GLU A 194 -15.14 -0.63 3.31
N PHE A 195 -14.20 -1.35 2.71
CA PHE A 195 -14.05 -2.78 2.92
C PHE A 195 -13.82 -3.14 4.40
N LEU A 196 -12.93 -2.41 5.09
CA LEU A 196 -12.63 -2.65 6.50
C LEU A 196 -13.86 -2.47 7.39
N VAL A 197 -14.61 -1.39 7.17
CA VAL A 197 -15.79 -1.03 7.96
C VAL A 197 -16.96 -1.97 7.71
N HIS A 198 -17.24 -2.31 6.45
CA HIS A 198 -18.46 -3.02 6.06
C HIS A 198 -18.30 -4.53 5.95
N VAL A 199 -17.07 -5.02 5.77
CA VAL A 199 -16.81 -6.46 5.53
C VAL A 199 -15.88 -7.03 6.57
N TRP A 200 -14.68 -6.46 6.74
CA TRP A 200 -13.64 -7.07 7.58
C TRP A 200 -13.98 -7.04 9.07
N PHE A 201 -14.17 -5.86 9.67
CA PHE A 201 -14.42 -5.78 11.11
C PHE A 201 -15.72 -6.45 11.54
N PRO A 202 -16.85 -6.36 10.81
CA PRO A 202 -18.04 -7.12 11.18
C PRO A 202 -17.79 -8.63 11.25
N ALA A 203 -16.95 -9.17 10.37
CA ALA A 203 -16.64 -10.59 10.31
C ALA A 203 -15.58 -11.03 11.35
N VAL A 204 -14.52 -10.22 11.55
CA VAL A 204 -13.32 -10.62 12.31
C VAL A 204 -13.27 -10.01 13.71
N ASN A 205 -13.69 -8.75 13.87
CA ASN A 205 -13.61 -8.03 15.15
C ASN A 205 -14.70 -6.95 15.25
N PRO A 206 -15.96 -7.34 15.54
CA PRO A 206 -17.10 -6.41 15.51
C PRO A 206 -17.00 -5.32 16.57
N MET A 207 -16.21 -5.53 17.63
CA MET A 207 -16.03 -4.57 18.71
C MET A 207 -15.30 -3.30 18.25
N VAL A 208 -14.48 -3.37 17.20
CA VAL A 208 -13.71 -2.21 16.70
C VAL A 208 -14.63 -1.11 16.17
N ILE A 209 -15.71 -1.47 15.48
CA ILE A 209 -16.65 -0.51 14.86
C ILE A 209 -17.39 0.33 15.92
N HIS A 210 -17.54 -0.23 17.12
CA HIS A 210 -18.21 0.41 18.24
C HIS A 210 -17.28 1.22 19.14
N GLY A 211 -15.97 1.23 18.86
CA GLY A 211 -15.00 2.00 19.62
C GLY A 211 -15.29 3.50 19.57
N GLU A 212 -15.45 4.13 20.73
CA GLU A 212 -15.55 5.58 20.83
C GLU A 212 -14.26 6.20 20.25
N GLY A 213 -14.41 7.16 19.33
CA GLY A 213 -13.29 7.91 18.76
C GLY A 213 -12.73 7.40 17.42
N MET A 214 -13.06 6.17 17.00
CA MET A 214 -12.56 5.62 15.71
C MET A 214 -12.81 6.56 14.53
N TRP A 215 -14.06 7.01 14.35
CA TRP A 215 -14.44 7.92 13.28
C TRP A 215 -13.80 9.31 13.41
N SER A 216 -13.58 9.76 14.64
CA SER A 216 -12.86 11.01 14.91
C SER A 216 -11.43 10.91 14.41
N ASP A 217 -10.74 9.79 14.69
CA ASP A 217 -9.36 9.56 14.28
C ASP A 217 -9.23 9.41 12.77
N CYS A 218 -10.15 8.68 12.12
CA CYS A 218 -10.20 8.61 10.65
C CYS A 218 -10.40 10.00 10.02
N LEU A 219 -11.38 10.77 10.52
CA LEU A 219 -11.64 12.10 9.99
C LEU A 219 -10.46 13.05 10.22
N ALA A 220 -9.84 13.00 11.40
CA ALA A 220 -8.66 13.77 11.72
C ALA A 220 -7.47 13.41 10.80
N GLY A 221 -7.24 12.11 10.57
CA GLY A 221 -6.23 11.61 9.64
C GLY A 221 -6.45 12.11 8.21
N ALA A 222 -7.68 11.95 7.70
CA ALA A 222 -8.07 12.41 6.37
C ALA A 222 -7.90 13.92 6.20
N VAL A 223 -8.37 14.72 7.16
CA VAL A 223 -8.23 16.18 7.11
C VAL A 223 -6.77 16.62 7.19
N ALA A 224 -5.98 16.03 8.10
CA ALA A 224 -4.58 16.38 8.27
C ALA A 224 -3.76 16.18 6.98
N HIS A 225 -4.11 15.15 6.21
CA HIS A 225 -3.45 14.79 4.94
C HIS A 225 -4.21 15.28 3.70
N ARG A 226 -5.23 16.13 3.88
CA ARG A 226 -6.01 16.76 2.78
C ARG A 226 -6.72 15.76 1.87
N GLN A 227 -7.13 14.62 2.42
CA GLN A 227 -7.89 13.57 1.72
C GLN A 227 -9.39 13.90 1.78
N LEU A 228 -9.87 14.68 0.81
CA LEU A 228 -11.19 15.30 0.89
C LEU A 228 -12.33 14.33 0.63
N GLU A 229 -12.16 13.48 -0.37
CA GLU A 229 -13.10 12.41 -0.69
C GLU A 229 -13.29 11.49 0.52
N MET A 230 -12.18 11.11 1.15
CA MET A 230 -12.17 10.33 2.39
C MET A 230 -12.88 11.05 3.54
N ALA A 231 -12.59 12.33 3.78
CA ALA A 231 -13.25 13.10 4.83
C ALA A 231 -14.77 13.20 4.61
N HIS A 232 -15.21 13.35 3.36
CA HIS A 232 -16.63 13.36 3.01
C HIS A 232 -17.28 12.00 3.23
N TRP A 233 -16.61 10.93 2.80
CA TRP A 233 -17.08 9.55 2.99
C TRP A 233 -17.23 9.22 4.48
N VAL A 234 -16.21 9.52 5.31
CA VAL A 234 -16.26 9.33 6.76
C VAL A 234 -17.40 10.13 7.39
N ALA A 235 -17.56 11.41 7.01
CA ALA A 235 -18.65 12.25 7.52
C ALA A 235 -20.03 11.72 7.13
N ALA A 236 -20.18 11.19 5.92
CA ALA A 236 -21.43 10.61 5.43
C ALA A 236 -21.82 9.36 6.22
N ILE A 237 -20.87 8.47 6.54
CA ILE A 237 -21.11 7.27 7.34
C ILE A 237 -21.44 7.58 8.80
N CYS A 238 -20.90 8.68 9.32
CA CYS A 238 -21.23 9.11 10.67
C CYS A 238 -22.68 9.62 10.81
N LYS A 239 -23.30 10.11 9.72
CA LYS A 239 -24.62 10.76 9.76
C LYS A 239 -25.78 9.83 10.15
N PRO A 240 -25.91 8.60 9.61
CA PRO A 240 -26.96 7.66 10.01
C PRO A 240 -26.81 7.12 11.43
N ALA A 241 -25.58 7.07 11.97
CA ALA A 241 -25.35 6.57 13.32
C ALA A 241 -25.96 7.50 14.39
N ALA A 242 -26.14 8.79 14.07
CA ALA A 242 -26.57 9.82 15.01
C ALA A 242 -28.09 9.96 15.16
N THR A 243 -28.88 9.48 14.19
CA THR A 243 -30.35 9.54 14.24
C THR A 243 -30.95 8.48 15.17
N ARG A 244 -30.16 7.47 15.60
CA ARG A 244 -30.58 6.51 16.64
C ARG A 244 -30.23 7.09 18.02
N GLN A 245 -31.25 7.33 18.85
CA GLN A 245 -31.20 8.03 20.16
C GLN A 245 -30.08 7.61 21.13
N THR A 246 -29.46 6.44 20.97
CA THR A 246 -28.41 5.90 21.85
C THR A 246 -27.01 6.47 21.63
N THR A 247 -26.76 7.27 20.58
CA THR A 247 -25.39 7.75 20.23
C THR A 247 -25.18 9.26 20.35
N ARG A 248 -26.10 10.00 21.00
CA ARG A 248 -26.00 11.47 21.17
C ARG A 248 -24.64 11.94 21.72
N GLY A 249 -23.97 11.14 22.54
CA GLY A 249 -22.61 11.45 23.03
C GLY A 249 -21.54 11.46 21.93
N CYS A 250 -21.54 10.43 21.08
CA CYS A 250 -20.59 10.28 19.98
C CYS A 250 -20.74 11.42 18.94
N TRP A 251 -21.98 11.82 18.65
CA TRP A 251 -22.26 12.91 17.72
C TRP A 251 -21.68 14.25 18.16
N LYS A 252 -21.80 14.59 19.46
CA LYS A 252 -21.22 15.82 20.03
C LYS A 252 -19.70 15.83 19.92
N HIS A 253 -19.07 14.68 20.17
CA HIS A 253 -17.63 14.54 20.03
C HIS A 253 -17.20 14.75 18.56
N LEU A 254 -17.87 14.08 17.61
CA LEU A 254 -17.57 14.22 16.19
C LEU A 254 -17.76 15.66 15.69
N CYS A 255 -18.86 16.32 16.08
CA CYS A 255 -19.08 17.73 15.79
C CYS A 255 -17.93 18.61 16.29
N SER A 256 -17.49 18.41 17.53
CA SER A 256 -16.32 19.11 18.08
C SER A 256 -15.04 18.81 17.31
N VAL A 257 -14.84 17.56 16.87
CA VAL A 257 -13.67 17.13 16.09
C VAL A 257 -13.66 17.80 14.72
N VAL A 258 -14.78 17.78 13.99
CA VAL A 258 -14.91 18.45 12.68
C VAL A 258 -14.62 19.95 12.83
N GLY A 259 -15.14 20.58 13.89
CA GLY A 259 -14.82 21.97 14.22
C GLY A 259 -13.32 22.20 14.46
N ARG A 260 -12.65 21.34 15.24
CA ARG A 260 -11.19 21.44 15.44
C ARG A 260 -10.39 21.16 14.18
N CYS A 261 -10.82 20.24 13.34
CA CYS A 261 -10.24 19.96 12.03
C CYS A 261 -10.32 21.18 11.11
N LEU A 262 -11.47 21.84 11.04
CA LEU A 262 -11.64 23.12 10.34
C LEU A 262 -10.71 24.20 10.90
N GLN A 263 -10.65 24.33 12.23
CA GLN A 263 -9.73 25.27 12.88
C GLN A 263 -8.28 25.00 12.50
N HIS A 264 -7.86 23.73 12.49
CA HIS A 264 -6.51 23.33 12.15
C HIS A 264 -6.19 23.66 10.68
N MET A 265 -7.08 23.32 9.74
CA MET A 265 -6.94 23.66 8.32
C MET A 265 -6.80 25.16 8.08
N LEU A 266 -7.55 25.99 8.83
CA LEU A 266 -7.49 27.45 8.72
C LEU A 266 -6.19 28.06 9.29
N ARG A 267 -5.51 27.35 10.19
CA ARG A 267 -4.23 27.78 10.79
C ARG A 267 -3.03 27.46 9.92
N GLN A 268 -3.09 26.43 9.07
CA GLN A 268 -1.98 26.04 8.21
C GLN A 268 -1.60 27.15 7.23
N ASP A 269 -0.29 27.30 6.95
CA ASP A 269 0.23 28.30 6.01
C ASP A 269 -0.31 28.11 4.59
N HIS A 270 -0.52 26.84 4.21
CA HIS A 270 -1.07 26.46 2.93
C HIS A 270 -2.56 26.15 3.11
N LEU A 271 -3.43 27.13 2.85
CA LEU A 271 -4.87 26.95 2.99
C LEU A 271 -5.39 25.95 1.93
N PRO A 272 -6.28 25.02 2.32
CA PRO A 272 -7.05 24.24 1.34
C PRO A 272 -7.90 25.17 0.45
N GLU A 273 -8.33 24.67 -0.71
CA GLU A 273 -9.20 25.43 -1.60
C GLU A 273 -10.52 25.83 -0.91
N LEU A 274 -11.08 26.99 -1.27
CA LEU A 274 -12.31 27.51 -0.64
C LEU A 274 -13.50 26.56 -0.81
N ALA A 275 -13.60 25.85 -1.95
CA ALA A 275 -14.66 24.89 -2.21
C ALA A 275 -14.68 23.79 -1.14
N VAL A 276 -13.49 23.33 -0.74
CA VAL A 276 -13.26 22.27 0.24
C VAL A 276 -13.67 22.73 1.63
N LEU A 277 -13.14 23.87 2.06
CA LEU A 277 -13.47 24.45 3.36
C LEU A 277 -14.97 24.74 3.45
N SER A 278 -15.59 25.20 2.36
CA SER A 278 -17.04 25.44 2.30
C SER A 278 -17.83 24.15 2.45
N HIS A 279 -17.39 23.05 1.82
CA HIS A 279 -18.06 21.77 1.91
C HIS A 279 -17.97 21.18 3.33
N VAL A 280 -16.76 21.10 3.89
CA VAL A 280 -16.55 20.60 5.27
C VAL A 280 -17.31 21.46 6.29
N TYR A 281 -17.32 22.78 6.11
CA TYR A 281 -18.09 23.69 6.97
C TYR A 281 -19.61 23.47 6.83
N LYS A 282 -20.14 23.24 5.63
CA LYS A 282 -21.57 22.90 5.43
C LYS A 282 -21.93 21.58 6.09
N SER A 283 -21.08 20.57 5.98
CA SER A 283 -21.26 19.29 6.68
C SER A 283 -21.29 19.52 8.19
N TRP A 284 -20.30 20.22 8.74
CA TRP A 284 -20.26 20.58 10.16
C TRP A 284 -21.49 21.37 10.61
N GLN A 285 -21.93 22.33 9.78
CA GLN A 285 -23.14 23.10 10.05
C GLN A 285 -24.36 22.19 10.17
N SER A 286 -24.58 21.31 9.22
CA SER A 286 -25.72 20.38 9.25
C SER A 286 -25.71 19.47 10.48
N MET A 287 -24.54 19.19 11.05
CA MET A 287 -24.43 18.40 12.29
C MET A 287 -24.85 19.17 13.55
N THR A 288 -24.78 20.50 13.52
CA THR A 288 -25.06 21.37 14.68
C THR A 288 -26.48 21.95 14.69
N GLU A 289 -27.19 21.92 13.57
CA GLU A 289 -28.47 22.63 13.42
C GLU A 289 -29.57 22.07 14.33
N GLU A 290 -29.50 20.78 14.67
CA GLU A 290 -30.53 20.10 15.47
C GLU A 290 -30.30 20.19 16.99
N ASP A 291 -29.11 20.61 17.46
CA ASP A 291 -28.78 20.71 18.88
C ASP A 291 -28.38 22.16 19.26
N PRO A 292 -29.19 22.89 20.05
CA PRO A 292 -28.92 24.28 20.42
C PRO A 292 -27.62 24.45 21.24
N VAL A 293 -27.20 23.44 21.98
CA VAL A 293 -25.93 23.46 22.73
C VAL A 293 -24.75 23.40 21.77
N GLU A 294 -24.79 22.50 20.79
CA GLU A 294 -23.74 22.38 19.77
C GLU A 294 -23.73 23.58 18.82
N ALA A 295 -24.91 24.12 18.45
CA ALA A 295 -25.00 25.38 17.71
C ALA A 295 -24.34 26.55 18.47
N THR A 296 -24.44 26.58 19.80
CA THR A 296 -23.77 27.58 20.64
C THR A 296 -22.26 27.38 20.67
N LYS A 297 -21.78 26.14 20.83
CA LYS A 297 -20.34 25.81 20.76
C LYS A 297 -19.75 26.15 19.39
N LYS A 298 -20.48 25.86 18.31
CA LYS A 298 -20.12 26.27 16.95
C LYS A 298 -19.92 27.77 16.84
N ARG A 299 -20.86 28.59 17.33
CA ARG A 299 -20.72 30.06 17.31
C ARG A 299 -19.45 30.52 18.04
N LYS A 300 -19.20 29.98 19.24
CA LYS A 300 -17.97 30.28 19.99
C LYS A 300 -16.71 29.91 19.22
N MET A 301 -16.72 28.76 18.51
CA MET A 301 -15.61 28.37 17.64
C MET A 301 -15.44 29.31 16.46
N GLU A 302 -16.52 29.69 15.76
CA GLU A 302 -16.49 30.65 14.65
C GLU A 302 -15.91 32.01 15.08
N GLU A 303 -16.36 32.52 16.23
CA GLU A 303 -15.85 33.75 16.85
C GLU A 303 -14.35 33.63 17.17
N ALA A 304 -13.94 32.52 17.80
CA ALA A 304 -12.54 32.26 18.10
C ALA A 304 -11.68 32.16 16.83
N TRP A 305 -12.20 31.56 15.76
CA TRP A 305 -11.50 31.52 14.48
C TRP A 305 -11.34 32.94 13.92
N LEU A 306 -12.41 33.74 13.87
CA LEU A 306 -12.37 35.11 13.35
C LEU A 306 -11.37 35.98 14.13
N ALA A 307 -11.29 35.80 15.45
CA ALA A 307 -10.31 36.49 16.29
C ALA A 307 -8.86 36.06 15.99
N GLN A 308 -8.64 34.78 15.66
CA GLN A 308 -7.30 34.24 15.34
C GLN A 308 -6.84 34.55 13.91
N ALA A 309 -7.75 34.99 13.03
CA ALA A 309 -7.46 35.29 11.63
C ALA A 309 -6.75 36.64 11.47
N THR A 310 -5.45 36.69 11.74
CA THR A 310 -4.63 37.90 11.64
C THR A 310 -4.41 38.35 10.19
N HIS A 311 -4.33 37.41 9.24
CA HIS A 311 -4.07 37.71 7.84
C HIS A 311 -5.35 38.13 7.07
N PRO A 312 -5.35 39.25 6.30
CA PRO A 312 -6.55 39.75 5.62
C PRO A 312 -7.23 38.74 4.69
N LYS A 313 -6.45 37.93 3.96
CA LYS A 313 -6.99 36.86 3.10
C LYS A 313 -7.74 35.79 3.91
N ARG A 314 -7.22 35.36 5.07
CA ARG A 314 -7.87 34.38 5.96
C ARG A 314 -9.16 34.98 6.54
N LYS A 315 -9.10 36.22 7.02
CA LYS A 315 -10.29 36.93 7.53
C LYS A 315 -11.40 37.01 6.49
N LYS A 316 -11.08 37.37 5.23
CA LYS A 316 -12.03 37.40 4.11
C LYS A 316 -12.62 36.01 3.81
N LEU A 317 -11.79 34.98 3.81
CA LEU A 317 -12.21 33.59 3.61
C LEU A 317 -13.22 33.15 4.69
N MET A 318 -12.95 33.47 5.94
CA MET A 318 -13.76 33.06 7.07
C MET A 318 -15.08 33.83 7.14
N HIS A 319 -15.06 35.13 6.81
CA HIS A 319 -16.31 35.87 6.62
C HIS A 319 -17.17 35.24 5.52
N ARG A 320 -16.58 34.73 4.42
CA ARG A 320 -17.34 34.01 3.37
C ARG A 320 -17.95 32.71 3.90
N LEU A 321 -17.18 31.88 4.60
CA LEU A 321 -17.66 30.62 5.19
C LEU A 321 -18.79 30.84 6.20
N VAL A 322 -18.65 31.83 7.08
CA VAL A 322 -19.69 32.15 8.07
C VAL A 322 -20.91 32.81 7.40
N ALA A 323 -20.72 33.61 6.34
CA ALA A 323 -21.83 34.25 5.63
C ALA A 323 -22.72 33.23 4.89
N THR A 324 -22.19 32.10 4.45
CA THR A 324 -22.98 30.99 3.86
C THR A 324 -23.99 30.37 4.83
N ARG A 325 -23.94 30.71 6.12
CA ARG A 325 -24.90 30.27 7.15
C ARG A 325 -26.30 30.85 7.00
N ARG A 326 -26.55 31.84 6.15
CA ARG A 326 -27.89 32.41 5.95
C ARG A 326 -28.68 31.60 4.91
N PRO A 327 -29.44 30.55 5.28
CA PRO A 327 -30.50 30.11 4.39
C PRO A 327 -31.51 31.25 4.31
N SER A 328 -32.14 31.31 3.16
CA SER A 328 -33.27 32.13 2.79
C SER A 328 -34.46 31.91 3.73
N GLN A 329 -34.37 32.32 5.00
CA GLN A 329 -35.54 32.58 5.86
C GLN A 329 -36.22 33.86 5.34
N LYS A 330 -36.76 33.75 4.13
CA LYS A 330 -37.80 34.60 3.58
C LYS A 330 -38.90 33.66 3.14
N ARG A 331 -39.72 33.24 4.11
CA ARG A 331 -41.16 33.10 3.97
C ARG A 331 -41.78 33.02 5.35
#